data_AF-A0AAV6AZB5-F1
#
_entry.id   AF-A0AAV6AZB5-F1
#
_cell.length_a   1.000
_cell.length_b   1.000
_cell.length_c   1.000
_cell.angle_alpha   90.00
_cell.angle_beta   90.00
_cell.angle_gamma   90.00
#
_symmetry.space_group_name_H-M   'P 1'
#
loop_
_entity.id
_entity.type
_entity.pdbx_description
1 polymer ?
#
loop_
_entity_poly.entity_id
_entity_poly.type
_entity_poly.pdbx_seq_one_letter_code
_entity_poly.pdbx_strand_id
1 'polypeptide(L)' 'MNPRWRAAIIVLFLLLLAGLLLFFFKPAAQFAEMAARELRYLWWIVLLIALAIWLIWGIGRKQRK' A
#
# COMPACT_ATOMS: atom_id res chain seq x y z
N MET A 1 -36.47 4.33 -4.23
CA MET A 1 -35.13 4.61 -4.82
C MET A 1 -34.35 3.31 -4.84
N ASN A 2 -33.90 2.85 -6.01
CA ASN A 2 -33.17 1.58 -6.12
C ASN A 2 -31.89 1.65 -5.25
N PRO A 3 -31.65 0.71 -4.31
CA PRO A 3 -30.50 0.77 -3.40
C PRO A 3 -29.15 0.84 -4.13
N ARG A 4 -29.07 0.30 -5.35
CA ARG A 4 -27.90 0.37 -6.23
C ARG A 4 -27.60 1.80 -6.70
N TRP A 5 -28.63 2.60 -6.96
CA TRP A 5 -28.50 4.02 -7.34
C TRP A 5 -28.06 4.89 -6.16
N ARG A 6 -28.54 4.60 -4.95
CA ARG A 6 -28.03 5.27 -3.73
C ARG A 6 -26.55 5.00 -3.52
N ALA A 7 -26.11 3.74 -3.65
CA ALA A 7 -24.70 3.39 -3.53
C ALA A 7 -23.84 4.11 -4.59
N ALA A 8 -24.30 4.16 -5.85
CA ALA A 8 -23.60 4.86 -6.92
C ALA A 8 -23.43 6.36 -6.62
N ILE A 9 -24.47 7.03 -6.11
CA ILE A 9 -24.41 8.45 -5.74
C ILE A 9 -23.45 8.68 -4.56
N ILE A 10 -23.46 7.79 -3.56
CA ILE A 10 -22.55 7.88 -2.41
C ILE A 10 -21.09 7.71 -2.86
N VAL A 11 -20.82 6.73 -3.72
CA VAL A 11 -19.48 6.51 -4.26
C VAL A 11 -19.03 7.70 -5.10
N LEU A 12 -19.91 8.24 -5.96
CA LEU A 12 -19.61 9.42 -6.75
C LEU A 12 -19.30 10.63 -5.86
N PHE A 13 -20.09 10.85 -4.82
CA PHE A 13 -19.87 11.94 -3.86
C PHE A 13 -18.57 11.77 -3.09
N LEU A 14 -18.25 10.55 -2.63
CA LEU A 14 -16.99 10.24 -1.96
C LEU A 14 -15.78 10.46 -2.87
N LEU A 15 -15.86 10.07 -4.14
CA LEU A 15 -14.79 10.30 -5.12
C LEU A 15 -14.60 11.80 -5.37
N LEU A 16 -15.69 12.55 -5.49
CA LEU A 16 -15.66 14.00 -5.71
C LEU A 16 -15.06 14.72 -4.50
N LEU A 17 -15.48 14.33 -3.28
CA LEU A 17 -14.96 14.86 -2.04
C LEU A 17 -13.47 14.52 -1.85
N ALA A 18 -13.05 13.28 -2.14
CA ALA A 18 -11.65 12.87 -2.10
C ALA A 18 -10.81 13.68 -3.09
N GLY A 19 -11.29 13.87 -4.32
CA GLY A 19 -10.63 14.71 -5.32
C GLY A 19 -10.50 16.18 -4.87
N LEU A 20 -11.55 16.73 -4.29
CA LEU A 20 -11.55 18.11 -3.76
C LEU A 20 -10.57 18.26 -2.59
N LEU A 21 -10.52 17.27 -1.70
CA LEU A 21 -9.58 17.24 -0.59
C LEU A 21 -8.14 17.18 -1.08
N LEU A 22 -7.82 16.33 -2.06
CA LEU A 22 -6.48 16.25 -2.65
C LEU A 22 -6.09 17.54 -3.38
N PHE A 23 -7.05 18.22 -4.02
CA PHE A 23 -6.81 19.49 -4.69
C PHE A 23 -6.53 20.63 -3.71
N PHE A 24 -7.26 20.70 -2.59
CA PHE A 24 -7.07 21.72 -1.55
C PHE A 24 -5.86 21.41 -0.65
N PHE A 25 -5.65 20.15 -0.31
CA PHE A 25 -4.53 19.65 0.49
C PHE A 25 -3.44 19.05 -0.39
N LYS A 26 -2.90 19.86 -1.32
CA LYS A 26 -1.69 19.51 -2.10
C LYS A 26 -0.54 18.95 -1.25
N PRO A 27 -0.24 19.49 -0.05
CA PRO A 27 0.82 18.93 0.80
C PRO A 27 0.52 17.50 1.24
N ALA A 28 -0.74 17.16 1.53
CA ALA A 28 -1.13 15.81 1.93
C ALA A 28 -0.99 14.81 0.78
N ALA A 29 -1.29 15.24 -0.46
CA ALA A 29 -1.04 14.43 -1.66
C ALA A 29 0.46 14.17 -1.86
N GLN A 30 1.31 15.18 -1.69
CA GLN A 30 2.77 15.03 -1.77
C GLN A 30 3.33 14.15 -0.63
N PHE A 31 2.76 14.24 0.58
CA PHE A 31 3.06 13.33 1.69
C PHE A 31 2.70 11.89 1.34
N ALA A 32 1.55 11.65 0.72
CA ALA A 32 1.13 10.32 0.30
C ALA A 32 2.05 9.76 -0.81
N GLU A 33 2.50 10.59 -1.75
CA GLU A 33 3.47 10.20 -2.78
C GLU A 33 4.85 9.87 -2.20
N MET A 34 5.31 10.65 -1.22
CA MET A 34 6.54 10.34 -0.46
C MET A 34 6.37 9.05 0.34
N ALA A 35 5.25 8.88 1.06
CA ALA A 35 4.95 7.69 1.84
C ALA A 35 4.83 6.43 0.97
N ALA A 36 4.23 6.52 -0.22
CA ALA A 36 4.15 5.41 -1.16
C ALA A 36 5.54 4.98 -1.68
N ARG A 37 6.46 5.94 -1.82
CA ARG A 37 7.86 5.70 -2.20
C ARG A 37 8.61 5.00 -1.07
N GLU A 38 8.50 5.52 0.14
CA GLU A 38 9.07 4.92 1.37
C GLU A 38 8.50 3.51 1.60
N LEU A 39 7.20 3.29 1.39
CA LEU A 39 6.56 1.99 1.51
C LEU A 39 7.13 0.97 0.52
N ARG A 40 7.45 1.38 -0.71
CA ARG A 40 8.10 0.51 -1.69
C ARG A 40 9.50 0.10 -1.22
N TYR A 41 10.28 1.02 -0.66
CA TYR A 41 11.60 0.68 -0.08
C TYR A 41 11.48 -0.26 1.11
N LEU A 42 10.51 -0.03 2.01
CA LEU A 42 10.20 -0.96 3.10
C LEU A 42 9.83 -2.35 2.58
N TRP A 43 9.06 -2.42 1.49
CA TRP A 43 8.68 -3.69 0.87
C TRP A 43 9.90 -4.46 0.36
N TRP A 44 10.86 -3.77 -0.26
CA TRP A 44 12.13 -4.36 -0.66
C TRP A 44 12.93 -4.89 0.54
N ILE A 45 12.96 -4.16 1.66
CA ILE A 45 13.62 -4.61 2.89
C ILE A 45 12.96 -5.89 3.43
N VAL A 46 11.63 -5.95 3.46
CA VAL A 46 10.89 -7.14 3.89
C VAL A 46 11.23 -8.35 3.01
N LEU A 47 11.28 -8.17 1.68
CA LEU A 47 11.67 -9.24 0.75
C LEU A 47 13.11 -9.72 0.98
N LEU A 48 14.05 -8.79 1.23
CA LEU A 48 15.43 -9.13 1.54
C LEU A 48 15.56 -9.87 2.87
N ILE A 49 14.82 -9.46 3.91
CA ILE A 49 14.77 -10.15 5.20
C ILE A 49 14.19 -11.56 5.02
N ALA A 50 13.09 -11.69 4.29
CA ALA A 50 12.49 -12.99 3.99
C ALA A 50 13.46 -13.91 3.24
N LEU A 51 14.21 -13.36 2.28
CA LEU A 51 15.24 -14.09 1.55
C LEU A 51 16.41 -14.50 2.46
N ALA A 52 16.87 -13.63 3.36
CA ALA A 52 17.91 -13.94 4.33
C ALA A 52 17.48 -15.06 5.28
N ILE A 53 16.25 -15.00 5.81
CA ILE A 53 15.67 -16.07 6.64
C ILE A 53 15.58 -17.37 5.83
N TRP A 54 15.10 -17.30 4.59
CA TRP A 54 15.01 -18.46 3.70
C TRP A 54 16.38 -19.09 3.42
N LEU A 55 17.42 -18.28 3.20
CA LEU A 55 18.80 -18.74 3.02
C LEU A 55 19.35 -19.39 4.29
N ILE A 56 19.19 -18.76 5.46
CA ILE A 56 19.64 -19.31 6.74
C ILE A 56 18.98 -20.67 7.01
N TRP A 57 17.66 -20.75 6.80
CA TRP A 57 16.90 -21.97 7.03
C TRP A 57 17.14 -23.04 5.95
N GLY A 58 17.30 -22.63 4.69
CA GLY A 58 17.59 -23.51 3.55
C GLY A 58 19.01 -24.09 3.57
N ILE A 59 20.01 -23.29 3.95
CA ILE A 59 21.41 -23.73 4.07
C ILE A 59 21.61 -24.57 5.35
N GLY A 60 20.99 -24.18 6.46
CA GLY A 60 21.03 -24.94 7.72
C GLY A 60 20.44 -26.35 7.63
N ARG A 61 19.51 -26.60 6.69
CA ARG A 61 18.93 -27.94 6.48
C ARG A 61 19.86 -28.94 5.76
N LYS A 62 20.98 -28.50 5.17
CA LYS A 62 21.90 -29.39 4.43
C LYS A 62 23.05 -29.96 5.29
N GLN A 63 23.16 -29.58 6.56
CA GLN A 63 24.26 -29.98 7.46
C GLN A 63 23.92 -31.13 8.43
N ARG A 64 22.82 -31.87 8.24
CA ARG A 64 22.67 -33.20 8.86
C ARG A 64 23.14 -34.28 7.88
N LYS A 65 24.45 -34.46 7.79
CA LYS A 65 25.08 -35.73 7.41
C LYS A 65 26.08 -36.09 8.50
#